data_AF-A0A1Z9TL01-F1
#
_entry.id   AF-A0A1Z9TL01-F1
#
_cell.length_a   1.000
_cell.length_b   1.000
_cell.length_c   1.000
_cell.angle_alpha   90.00
_cell.angle_beta   90.00
_cell.angle_gamma   90.00
#
_symmetry.space_group_name_H-M   'P 1'
#
loop_
_entity.id
_entity.type
_entity.pdbx_description
1 polymer ?
#
loop_
_entity_poly.entity_id
_entity_poly.type
_entity_poly.pdbx_seq_one_letter_code
_entity_poly.pdbx_strand_id
1 'polypeptide(L)'
;MGDRFYQQMRDATGWCPGMPEHLKNKRRRRMAWTDEAKAQAVEMYTAEEPTPENSMEIVKEIAAELSESPNGVRMILTRAGVYVKKTPATKSTSSGGGTGGGRVSVADAQQAVTDAISDAGMEADAAIISKLTGKAANYFAEVITKLNG
;
A
#
# COMPACT_ATOMS: atom_id res chain seq x y z
N MET A 1 -7.47 -38.63 -10.93
CA MET A 1 -7.63 -37.98 -9.61
C MET A 1 -9.12 -37.90 -9.32
N GLY A 2 -9.61 -38.37 -8.18
CA GLY A 2 -11.04 -38.25 -7.87
C GLY A 2 -11.41 -36.80 -7.54
N ASP A 3 -12.58 -36.33 -7.96
CA ASP A 3 -13.06 -34.96 -7.73
C ASP A 3 -13.02 -34.58 -6.24
N ARG A 4 -13.32 -35.54 -5.36
CA ARG A 4 -13.31 -35.35 -3.91
C ARG A 4 -11.90 -35.03 -3.38
N PHE A 5 -10.89 -35.75 -3.87
CA PHE A 5 -9.49 -35.50 -3.52
C PHE A 5 -9.00 -34.17 -4.10
N TYR A 6 -9.40 -33.86 -5.34
CA TYR A 6 -9.05 -32.61 -6.00
C TYR A 6 -9.57 -31.39 -5.23
N GLN A 7 -10.83 -31.44 -4.77
CA GLN A 7 -11.44 -30.37 -3.98
C GLN A 7 -10.79 -30.24 -2.60
N GLN A 8 -10.56 -31.36 -1.88
CA GLN A 8 -9.90 -31.32 -0.56
C GLN A 8 -8.49 -30.71 -0.62
N MET A 9 -7.65 -31.12 -1.58
CA MET A 9 -6.32 -30.55 -1.73
C MET A 9 -6.39 -29.05 -2.06
N ARG A 10 -7.28 -28.69 -2.97
CA ARG A 10 -7.46 -27.30 -3.41
C ARG A 10 -7.97 -26.40 -2.28
N ASP A 11 -8.85 -26.90 -1.41
CA ASP A 11 -9.41 -26.12 -0.30
C ASP A 11 -8.45 -26.02 0.89
N ALA A 12 -7.69 -27.09 1.17
CA ALA A 12 -6.73 -27.11 2.27
C ALA A 12 -5.43 -26.33 1.96
N THR A 13 -4.90 -26.47 0.74
CA THR A 13 -3.56 -25.96 0.38
C THR A 13 -3.60 -24.86 -0.67
N GLY A 14 -4.74 -24.61 -1.30
CA GLY A 14 -4.86 -23.69 -2.44
C GLY A 14 -4.27 -24.25 -3.73
N TRP A 15 -3.80 -25.51 -3.75
CA TRP A 15 -3.10 -26.14 -4.87
C TRP A 15 -3.54 -27.60 -5.03
N CYS A 16 -3.58 -28.08 -6.27
CA CYS A 16 -3.84 -29.49 -6.58
C CYS A 16 -3.22 -29.87 -7.93
N PRO A 17 -2.68 -31.10 -8.10
CA PRO A 17 -2.27 -31.61 -9.40
C PRO A 17 -3.38 -31.51 -10.44
N GLY A 18 -3.05 -30.99 -11.64
CA GLY A 18 -4.01 -30.77 -12.73
C GLY A 18 -4.71 -29.41 -12.73
N MET A 19 -4.39 -28.52 -11.78
CA MET A 19 -4.93 -27.15 -11.77
C MET A 19 -4.42 -26.33 -12.99
N PRO A 20 -5.29 -25.56 -13.68
CA PRO A 20 -4.89 -24.67 -14.78
C PRO A 20 -3.78 -23.71 -14.37
N GLU A 21 -2.80 -23.47 -15.26
CA GLU A 21 -1.65 -22.58 -15.01
C GLU A 21 -2.06 -21.20 -14.46
N HIS A 22 -3.12 -20.63 -15.02
CA HIS A 22 -3.62 -19.31 -14.61
C HIS A 22 -4.20 -19.25 -13.17
N LEU A 23 -4.40 -20.40 -12.52
CA LEU A 23 -4.86 -20.51 -11.13
C LEU A 23 -3.75 -20.88 -10.14
N LYS A 24 -2.60 -21.42 -10.61
CA LYS A 24 -1.53 -21.90 -9.72
C LYS A 24 -0.99 -20.83 -8.75
N ASN A 25 -0.96 -19.57 -9.20
CA ASN A 25 -0.49 -18.43 -8.40
C ASN A 25 -1.62 -17.59 -7.80
N LYS A 26 -2.89 -17.94 -8.07
CA LYS A 26 -4.04 -17.21 -7.55
C LYS A 26 -4.50 -17.81 -6.24
N ARG A 27 -4.00 -17.26 -5.13
CA ARG A 27 -4.53 -17.59 -3.80
C ARG A 27 -5.99 -17.13 -3.72
N ARG A 28 -6.90 -18.03 -3.37
CA ARG A 28 -8.25 -17.65 -2.96
C ARG A 28 -8.12 -16.88 -1.64
N ARG A 29 -8.38 -15.57 -1.68
CA ARG A 29 -8.43 -14.74 -0.47
C ARG A 29 -9.72 -15.11 0.26
N ARG A 30 -9.60 -15.74 1.44
CA ARG A 30 -10.75 -15.88 2.35
C ARG A 30 -11.18 -14.46 2.71
N MET A 31 -12.41 -14.09 2.34
CA MET A 31 -12.95 -12.78 2.70
C MET A 31 -13.28 -12.84 4.19
N ALA A 32 -12.55 -12.08 5.00
CA ALA A 32 -12.75 -12.02 6.44
C ALA A 32 -14.12 -11.39 6.80
N TRP A 33 -14.64 -10.54 5.91
CA TRP A 33 -15.89 -9.82 6.11
C TRP A 33 -17.05 -10.47 5.36
N THR A 34 -18.09 -10.86 6.10
CA THR A 34 -19.40 -11.21 5.52
C THR A 34 -20.08 -9.97 4.97
N ASP A 35 -21.02 -10.14 4.03
CA ASP A 35 -21.72 -9.00 3.46
C ASP A 35 -22.65 -8.33 4.49
N GLU A 36 -23.20 -9.10 5.42
CA GLU A 36 -23.95 -8.62 6.59
C GLU A 36 -23.09 -7.72 7.49
N ALA A 37 -21.88 -8.18 7.88
CA ALA A 37 -20.98 -7.39 8.73
C ALA A 37 -20.54 -6.08 8.06
N LYS A 38 -20.40 -6.08 6.72
CA LYS A 38 -20.11 -4.85 5.97
C LYS A 38 -21.28 -3.88 6.00
N ALA A 39 -22.50 -4.38 5.77
CA ALA A 39 -23.71 -3.56 5.81
C ALA A 39 -23.90 -2.96 7.21
N GLN A 40 -23.74 -3.78 8.25
CA GLN A 40 -23.83 -3.33 9.65
C GLN A 40 -22.79 -2.24 9.95
N ALA A 41 -21.53 -2.41 9.54
CA ALA A 41 -20.50 -1.39 9.73
C ALA A 41 -20.83 -0.07 9.02
N VAL A 42 -21.43 -0.12 7.83
CA VAL A 42 -21.87 1.08 7.10
C VAL A 42 -23.04 1.75 7.80
N GLU A 43 -24.04 0.98 8.22
CA GLU A 43 -25.24 1.48 8.90
C GLU A 43 -24.89 2.20 10.21
N MET A 44 -24.13 1.54 11.09
CA MET A 44 -23.67 2.13 12.37
C MET A 44 -22.88 3.42 12.12
N TYR A 45 -21.98 3.42 11.12
CA TYR A 45 -21.18 4.59 10.79
C TYR A 45 -22.03 5.75 10.25
N THR A 46 -23.05 5.48 9.43
CA THR A 46 -23.94 6.52 8.89
C THR A 46 -24.94 7.05 9.92
N ALA A 47 -25.34 6.22 10.89
CA ALA A 47 -26.27 6.59 11.95
C ALA A 47 -25.68 7.62 12.93
N GLU A 48 -24.36 7.60 13.12
CA GLU A 48 -23.64 8.51 14.03
C GLU A 48 -23.25 9.86 13.39
N GLU A 49 -23.75 10.16 12.20
CA GLU A 49 -23.51 11.41 11.46
C GLU A 49 -22.01 11.80 11.44
N PRO A 50 -21.19 11.08 10.66
CA PRO A 50 -19.76 11.20 10.73
C PRO A 50 -19.30 12.56 10.20
N THR A 51 -18.52 13.26 11.02
CA THR A 51 -17.81 14.49 10.74
C THR A 51 -16.30 14.25 10.70
N PRO A 52 -15.50 15.14 10.11
CA PRO A 52 -14.04 14.98 10.06
C PRO A 52 -13.36 14.87 11.44
N GLU A 53 -14.02 15.32 12.51
CA GLU A 53 -13.48 15.28 13.87
C GLU A 53 -13.83 13.99 14.61
N ASN A 54 -15.09 13.52 14.51
CA ASN A 54 -15.56 12.31 15.20
C ASN A 54 -15.31 11.02 14.38
N SER A 55 -15.03 11.10 13.07
CA SER A 55 -15.03 9.92 12.19
C SER A 55 -14.06 8.81 12.61
N MET A 56 -12.96 9.17 13.26
CA MET A 56 -11.98 8.22 13.77
C MET A 56 -12.38 7.59 15.11
N GLU A 57 -13.24 8.24 15.88
CA GLU A 57 -13.80 7.71 17.13
C GLU A 57 -14.90 6.69 16.80
N ILE A 58 -15.84 7.05 15.93
CA ILE A 58 -16.88 6.16 15.38
C ILE A 58 -16.25 4.87 14.81
N VAL A 59 -15.17 5.00 14.02
CA VAL A 59 -14.47 3.83 13.45
C VAL A 59 -13.87 2.91 14.53
N LYS A 60 -13.41 3.45 15.67
CA LYS A 60 -12.88 2.64 16.77
C LYS A 60 -13.99 1.95 17.54
N GLU A 61 -15.11 2.61 17.74
CA GLU A 61 -16.28 2.05 18.43
C GLU A 61 -16.86 0.87 17.63
N ILE A 62 -17.10 1.07 16.33
CA ILE A 62 -17.54 0.00 15.42
C ILE A 62 -16.55 -1.16 15.37
N ALA A 63 -15.24 -0.86 15.39
CA ALA A 63 -14.20 -1.89 15.40
C ALA A 63 -14.24 -2.73 16.68
N ALA A 64 -14.47 -2.10 17.83
CA ALA A 64 -14.61 -2.80 19.10
C ALA A 64 -15.88 -3.68 19.13
N GLU A 65 -17.00 -3.17 18.63
CA GLU A 65 -18.27 -3.90 18.60
C GLU A 65 -18.24 -5.10 17.63
N LEU A 66 -17.67 -4.92 16.43
CA LEU A 66 -17.55 -5.99 15.43
C LEU A 66 -16.34 -6.90 15.65
N SER A 67 -15.57 -6.70 16.72
CA SER A 67 -14.31 -7.44 16.98
C SER A 67 -13.35 -7.42 15.78
N GLU A 68 -13.31 -6.30 15.07
CA GLU A 68 -12.54 -6.08 13.86
C GLU A 68 -11.48 -5.00 14.06
N SER A 69 -10.51 -4.91 13.16
CA SER A 69 -9.50 -3.84 13.27
C SER A 69 -10.07 -2.49 12.81
N PRO A 70 -9.71 -1.35 13.44
CA PRO A 70 -10.11 -0.02 12.98
C PRO A 70 -9.73 0.26 11.51
N ASN A 71 -8.60 -0.28 11.06
CA ASN A 71 -8.20 -0.19 9.65
C ASN A 71 -9.08 -1.05 8.73
N GLY A 72 -9.53 -2.22 9.20
CA GLY A 72 -10.50 -3.07 8.50
C GLY A 72 -11.83 -2.34 8.28
N VAL A 73 -12.38 -1.77 9.35
CA VAL A 73 -13.61 -0.95 9.30
C VAL A 73 -13.43 0.23 8.33
N ARG A 74 -12.35 1.02 8.48
CA ARG A 74 -12.04 2.12 7.56
C ARG A 74 -11.99 1.66 6.10
N MET A 75 -11.46 0.46 5.83
CA MET A 75 -11.38 -0.08 4.48
C MET A 75 -12.76 -0.42 3.91
N ILE A 76 -13.65 -0.98 4.71
CA ILE A 76 -15.05 -1.21 4.32
C ILE A 76 -15.76 0.11 4.02
N LEU A 77 -15.68 1.08 4.92
CA LEU A 77 -16.33 2.39 4.76
C LEU A 77 -15.78 3.18 3.56
N THR A 78 -14.47 3.13 3.34
CA THR A 78 -13.83 3.77 2.17
C THR A 78 -14.29 3.10 0.88
N ARG A 79 -14.41 1.77 0.87
CA ARG A 79 -14.90 1.01 -0.30
C ARG A 79 -16.39 1.23 -0.56
N ALA A 80 -17.16 1.49 0.50
CA ALA A 80 -18.57 1.89 0.42
C ALA A 80 -18.76 3.38 0.06
N GLY A 81 -17.69 4.17 0.07
CA GLY A 81 -17.73 5.60 -0.30
C GLY A 81 -18.27 6.53 0.79
N VAL A 82 -18.60 6.02 1.98
CA VAL A 82 -19.20 6.80 3.07
C VAL A 82 -18.17 7.40 4.04
N TYR A 83 -16.92 6.93 4.01
CA TYR A 83 -15.90 7.33 4.99
C TYR A 83 -15.51 8.81 4.90
N VAL A 84 -15.73 9.55 5.98
CA VAL A 84 -15.33 10.95 6.11
C VAL A 84 -13.90 11.05 6.65
N LYS A 85 -12.99 11.48 5.78
CA LYS A 85 -11.58 11.69 6.17
C LYS A 85 -11.47 12.93 7.05
N LYS A 86 -10.61 12.86 8.06
CA LYS A 86 -10.19 14.04 8.81
C LYS A 86 -9.60 15.07 7.85
N THR A 87 -10.17 16.27 7.83
CA THR A 87 -9.64 17.38 7.04
C THR A 87 -8.25 17.69 7.60
N PRO A 88 -7.17 17.54 6.83
CA PRO A 88 -5.89 18.05 7.29
C PRO A 88 -6.06 19.55 7.46
N ALA A 89 -5.70 20.10 8.62
CA ALA A 89 -5.50 21.54 8.74
C ALA A 89 -4.65 21.98 7.53
N THR A 90 -5.15 22.97 6.77
CA THR A 90 -4.57 23.42 5.50
C THR A 90 -3.07 23.56 5.62
N LYS A 91 -2.32 22.52 5.23
CA LYS A 91 -0.90 22.62 5.04
C LYS A 91 -0.73 23.18 3.65
N SER A 92 -0.23 24.41 3.58
CA SER A 92 0.41 24.94 2.39
C SER A 92 1.20 23.83 1.70
N THR A 93 1.06 23.76 0.37
CA THR A 93 1.83 22.91 -0.53
C THR A 93 3.28 22.82 -0.07
N SER A 94 3.57 21.80 0.71
CA SER A 94 4.92 21.40 1.07
C SER A 94 5.10 20.07 0.40
N SER A 95 6.00 20.07 -0.57
CA SER A 95 6.80 18.92 -0.97
C SER A 95 6.87 17.91 0.17
N GLY A 96 6.44 16.68 -0.12
CA GLY A 96 6.37 15.59 0.86
C GLY A 96 7.73 15.27 1.47
N GLY A 97 8.11 16.03 2.50
CA GLY A 97 9.20 15.74 3.42
C GLY A 97 8.75 14.71 4.45
N GLY A 98 8.41 13.51 3.98
CA GLY A 98 8.35 12.33 4.84
C GLY A 98 9.74 11.72 4.89
N THR A 99 10.48 11.95 5.98
CA THR A 99 11.81 11.37 6.30
C THR A 99 11.78 9.85 6.54
N GLY A 100 10.90 9.12 5.87
CA GLY A 100 10.70 7.69 6.09
C GLY A 100 9.83 7.05 5.04
N GLY A 101 10.39 6.79 3.86
CA GLY A 101 9.84 5.77 2.96
C GLY A 101 8.73 6.21 2.00
N GLY A 102 8.76 7.46 1.53
CA GLY A 102 8.10 7.78 0.26
C GLY A 102 8.59 6.84 -0.84
N ARG A 103 7.69 6.34 -1.68
CA ARG A 103 8.09 5.49 -2.82
C ARG A 103 9.00 6.31 -3.73
N VAL A 104 10.28 5.96 -3.76
CA VAL A 104 11.25 6.59 -4.65
C VAL A 104 11.13 5.89 -6.00
N SER A 105 10.89 6.69 -7.05
CA SER A 105 11.00 6.23 -8.43
C SER A 105 12.45 5.83 -8.70
N VAL A 106 12.66 4.58 -9.10
CA VAL A 106 14.01 4.06 -9.40
C VAL A 106 14.61 4.80 -10.58
N ALA A 107 13.81 5.09 -11.62
CA ALA A 107 14.26 5.81 -12.80
C ALA A 107 14.71 7.24 -12.45
N ASP A 108 13.89 7.98 -11.68
CA ASP A 108 14.22 9.36 -11.32
C ASP A 108 15.47 9.42 -10.43
N ALA A 109 15.62 8.46 -9.51
CA ALA A 109 16.79 8.37 -8.65
C ALA A 109 18.08 8.01 -9.44
N GLN A 110 17.97 7.12 -10.42
CA GLN A 110 19.10 6.76 -11.30
C GLN A 110 19.50 7.93 -12.20
N GLN A 111 18.54 8.70 -12.70
CA GLN A 111 18.82 9.91 -13.46
C GLN A 111 19.54 10.95 -12.59
N ALA A 112 19.05 11.20 -11.38
CA ALA A 112 19.67 12.15 -10.45
C ALA A 112 21.14 11.81 -10.13
N VAL A 113 21.48 10.52 -9.99
CA VAL A 113 22.88 10.11 -9.78
C VAL A 113 23.72 10.30 -11.03
N THR A 114 23.15 10.05 -12.22
CA THR A 114 23.83 10.21 -13.52
C THR A 114 24.17 11.67 -13.77
N ASP A 115 23.22 12.56 -13.50
CA ASP A 115 23.39 14.01 -13.62
C ASP A 115 24.45 14.51 -12.63
N ALA A 116 24.39 14.10 -11.37
CA ALA A 116 25.38 14.48 -10.35
C ALA A 116 26.81 14.02 -10.67
N ILE A 117 26.98 12.83 -11.26
CA ILE A 117 28.28 12.34 -11.73
C ILE A 117 28.78 13.15 -12.93
N SER A 118 27.88 13.50 -13.85
CA SER A 118 28.19 14.30 -15.03
C SER A 118 28.61 15.73 -14.64
N ASP A 119 27.95 16.32 -13.63
CA ASP A 119 28.31 17.61 -13.04
C ASP A 119 29.69 17.58 -12.37
N ALA A 120 30.11 16.41 -11.86
CA ALA A 120 31.47 16.18 -11.34
C ALA A 120 32.53 16.06 -12.46
N GLY A 121 32.12 16.10 -13.74
CA GLY A 121 33.00 15.93 -14.90
C GLY A 121 33.45 14.49 -15.15
N MET A 122 32.76 13.49 -14.56
CA MET A 122 33.05 12.08 -14.77
C MET A 122 31.99 11.40 -15.66
N GLU A 123 32.37 10.33 -16.35
CA GLU A 123 31.45 9.56 -17.18
C GLU A 123 30.67 8.56 -16.31
N ALA A 124 29.34 8.67 -16.32
CA ALA A 124 28.45 7.83 -15.52
C ALA A 124 28.26 6.44 -16.17
N ASP A 125 28.64 5.37 -15.46
CA ASP A 125 28.45 4.00 -15.94
C ASP A 125 26.99 3.55 -15.77
N ALA A 126 26.23 3.60 -16.87
CA ALA A 126 24.83 3.19 -16.92
C ALA A 126 24.59 1.72 -16.52
N ALA A 127 25.56 0.81 -16.74
CA ALA A 127 25.45 -0.59 -16.37
C ALA A 127 25.59 -0.81 -14.86
N ILE A 128 26.30 0.08 -14.17
CA ILE A 128 26.38 0.10 -12.70
C ILE A 128 25.15 0.79 -12.10
N ILE A 129 24.76 1.95 -12.65
CA ILE A 129 23.66 2.77 -12.13
C ILE A 129 22.31 2.03 -12.22
N SER A 130 22.08 1.29 -13.31
CA SER A 130 20.87 0.46 -13.48
C SER A 130 20.71 -0.63 -12.41
N LYS A 131 21.79 -1.05 -11.74
CA LYS A 131 21.77 -2.02 -10.63
C LYS A 131 21.44 -1.39 -9.28
N LEU A 132 21.44 -0.06 -9.18
CA LEU A 132 21.13 0.64 -7.94
C LEU A 132 19.63 0.64 -7.66
N THR A 133 19.26 0.36 -6.41
CA THR A 133 17.89 0.62 -5.94
C THR A 133 17.67 2.13 -5.84
N GLY A 134 16.43 2.61 -5.99
CA GLY A 134 16.13 4.05 -5.94
C GLY A 134 16.62 4.74 -4.65
N LYS A 135 16.61 4.03 -3.51
CA LYS A 135 17.19 4.55 -2.26
C LYS A 135 18.71 4.69 -2.31
N ALA A 136 19.41 3.71 -2.88
CA ALA A 136 20.85 3.75 -3.01
C ALA A 136 21.29 4.85 -3.99
N ALA A 137 20.61 4.97 -5.13
CA ALA A 137 20.90 6.01 -6.11
C ALA A 137 20.69 7.42 -5.52
N ASN A 138 19.60 7.67 -4.79
CA ASN A 138 19.39 8.94 -4.09
C ASN A 138 20.49 9.24 -3.05
N TYR A 139 20.89 8.24 -2.26
CA TYR A 139 21.97 8.42 -1.28
C TYR A 139 23.28 8.87 -1.95
N PHE A 140 23.68 8.22 -3.05
CA PHE A 140 24.89 8.61 -3.77
C PHE A 140 24.75 9.98 -4.45
N ALA A 141 23.58 10.31 -5.01
CA ALA A 141 23.34 11.61 -5.62
C ALA A 141 23.50 12.74 -4.59
N GLU A 142 22.95 12.56 -3.38
CA GLU A 142 23.13 13.52 -2.28
C GLU A 142 24.57 13.66 -1.81
N VAL A 143 25.35 12.57 -1.78
CA VAL A 143 26.76 12.62 -1.39
C VAL A 143 27.59 13.35 -2.45
N ILE A 144 27.37 13.06 -3.73
CA ILE A 144 28.12 13.68 -4.84
C ILE A 144 27.81 15.17 -4.94
N THR A 145 26.54 15.55 -4.88
CA THR A 145 26.14 16.97 -4.90
C THR A 145 26.72 17.78 -3.74
N LYS A 146 26.84 17.19 -2.54
CA LYS A 146 27.51 17.83 -1.39
C LYS A 146 29.02 17.96 -1.55
N LEU A 147 29.66 17.09 -2.33
CA LEU A 147 31.10 17.14 -2.61
C LEU A 147 31.44 18.15 -3.72
N ASN A 148 30.49 18.40 -4.63
CA ASN A 148 30.65 19.32 -5.76
C ASN A 148 30.26 20.78 -5.44
N GLY A 149 29.62 21.03 -4.30
CA GLY A 149 29.26 22.37 -3.81
C GLY A 149 30.28 22.91 -2.82
#